data_AF-A0A521UFX8-F1
#
_entry.id   AF-A0A521UFX8-F1
#
_cell.length_a   1.000
_cell.length_b   1.000
_cell.length_c   1.000
_cell.angle_alpha   90.00
_cell.angle_beta   90.00
_cell.angle_gamma   90.00
#
_symmetry.space_group_name_H-M   'P 1'
#
loop_
_entity.id
_entity.type
_entity.pdbx_description
1 polymer ?
#
loop_
_entity_poly.entity_id
_entity_poly.type
_entity_poly.pdbx_seq_one_letter_code
_entity_poly.pdbx_strand_id
1 'polypeptide(L)'
;MDTTDTNKALAQVLARLDAIDARLDQIVDRQKKSDELFSEMTPILRDVMGTATTRLDELDKKGYFAFGREALGVADRVITGFAPEDVRQLGDAVVGILQTVRALTQPNVLEIASQASEVLERSEQAEPLGLIGMVRATRDDDVQKGMAVMMDVMRHVGRAARAVRDEHRPSAADEKKAKLAGVLGPRKKKALGVERQLPPTVAPRAAAPANLGPPAACAVPSSKPREVAAVIDGVAFGADGHLVDPKVWTEEIAVKVAAVQGVELDESRWAVVRFARADFVATNVSPNIRRITQGTSLATKDIYTLFPKAPARTVARIAGIPKPAGCI
;
A
#
# COMPACT_ATOMS: atom_id res chain seq x y z
N MET A 1 73.88 45.95 13.19
CA MET A 1 72.48 45.53 13.44
C MET A 1 71.68 46.81 13.49
N ASP A 2 70.86 47.05 12.46
CA ASP A 2 70.33 48.37 12.09
C ASP A 2 69.19 48.80 13.04
N THR A 3 69.35 49.94 13.72
CA THR A 3 68.40 50.46 14.72
C THR A 3 67.03 50.81 14.12
N THR A 4 67.00 51.02 12.81
CA THR A 4 65.80 51.34 12.03
C THR A 4 64.86 50.12 11.94
N ASP A 5 65.42 48.92 11.78
CA ASP A 5 64.64 47.67 11.70
C ASP A 5 64.02 47.29 13.05
N THR A 6 64.73 47.54 14.16
CA THR A 6 64.20 47.31 15.51
C THR A 6 63.01 48.21 15.84
N ASN A 7 63.03 49.49 15.42
CA ASN A 7 61.90 50.39 15.66
C ASN A 7 60.66 50.01 14.82
N LYS A 8 60.87 49.53 13.59
CA LYS A 8 59.79 49.05 12.73
C LYS A 8 59.16 47.77 13.26
N ALA A 9 59.97 46.84 13.78
CA ALA A 9 59.50 45.63 14.44
C ALA A 9 58.69 45.97 15.71
N LEU A 10 59.16 46.93 16.52
CA LEU A 10 58.46 47.36 17.73
C LEU A 10 57.10 48.01 17.42
N ALA A 11 57.02 48.85 16.38
CA ALA A 11 55.75 49.41 15.92
C ALA A 11 54.76 48.34 15.42
N GLN A 12 55.25 47.30 14.72
CA GLN A 12 54.40 46.18 14.31
C GLN A 12 53.89 45.35 15.49
N VAL A 13 54.70 45.19 16.54
CA VAL A 13 54.28 44.49 17.75
C VAL A 13 53.21 45.28 18.49
N LEU A 14 53.38 46.59 18.66
CA LEU A 14 52.36 47.46 19.28
C LEU A 14 51.03 47.42 18.51
N ALA A 15 51.08 47.55 17.18
CA ALA A 15 49.87 47.46 16.35
C ALA A 15 49.17 46.09 16.44
N ARG A 16 49.93 45.00 16.63
CA ARG A 16 49.36 43.66 16.85
C ARG A 16 48.72 43.52 18.24
N LEU A 17 49.31 44.15 19.26
CA LEU A 17 48.74 44.15 20.61
C LEU A 17 47.41 44.90 20.64
N ASP A 18 47.32 46.08 20.03
CA ASP A 18 46.06 46.83 19.93
C ASP A 18 44.97 46.05 19.18
N ALA A 19 45.35 45.33 18.11
CA ALA A 19 44.44 44.49 17.35
C ALA A 19 43.98 43.24 18.12
N ILE A 20 44.78 42.75 19.08
CA ILE A 20 44.38 41.66 19.97
C ILE A 20 43.43 42.19 21.05
N ASP A 21 43.72 43.35 21.62
CA ASP A 21 42.89 43.98 22.66
C ASP A 21 41.47 44.26 22.14
N ALA A 22 41.36 44.84 20.95
CA ALA A 22 40.06 45.08 20.31
C ALA A 22 39.27 43.79 20.02
N ARG A 23 39.94 42.65 19.77
CA ARG A 23 39.29 41.35 19.59
C ARG A 23 38.84 40.76 20.93
N LEU A 24 39.64 40.93 21.98
CA LEU A 24 39.27 40.49 23.33
C LEU A 24 38.04 41.25 23.81
N ASP A 25 37.98 42.57 23.59
CA ASP A 25 36.80 43.37 23.90
C ASP A 25 35.55 42.89 23.16
N GLN A 26 35.66 42.57 21.87
CA GLN A 26 34.54 41.99 21.12
C GLN A 26 34.09 40.62 21.63
N ILE A 27 35.01 39.79 22.12
CA ILE A 27 34.68 38.46 22.67
C ILE A 27 34.00 38.61 24.02
N VAL A 28 34.53 39.48 24.88
CA VAL A 28 33.96 39.77 26.20
C VAL A 28 32.56 40.40 26.06
N ASP A 29 32.36 41.32 25.11
CA ASP A 29 31.06 41.92 24.85
C ASP A 29 30.03 40.89 24.35
N ARG A 30 30.44 39.93 23.50
CA ARG A 30 29.58 38.80 23.09
C ARG A 30 29.26 37.86 24.24
N GLN A 31 30.20 37.61 25.15
CA GLN A 31 29.93 36.77 26.32
C GLN A 31 28.93 37.45 27.26
N LYS A 32 29.09 38.75 27.54
CA LYS A 32 28.14 39.52 28.37
C LYS A 32 26.72 39.47 27.82
N LYS A 33 26.57 39.68 26.52
CA LYS A 33 25.27 39.57 25.83
C LYS A 33 24.66 38.18 25.90
N SER A 34 25.50 37.13 25.88
CA SER A 34 25.02 35.75 26.02
C SER A 34 24.58 35.47 27.45
N ASP A 35 25.35 35.91 28.45
CA ASP A 35 25.00 35.77 29.87
C ASP A 35 23.73 36.54 30.24
N GLU A 36 23.55 37.73 29.68
CA GLU A 36 22.34 38.54 29.84
C GLU A 36 21.11 37.80 29.28
N LEU A 37 21.22 37.28 28.06
CA LEU A 37 20.16 36.46 27.44
C LEU A 37 19.85 35.18 28.23
N PHE A 38 20.87 34.50 28.78
CA PHE A 38 20.66 33.34 29.65
C PHE A 38 19.96 33.74 30.95
N SER A 39 20.32 34.89 31.53
CA SER A 39 19.68 35.38 32.76
C SER A 39 18.21 35.72 32.55
N GLU A 40 17.85 36.26 31.38
CA GLU A 40 16.48 36.57 30.97
C GLU A 40 15.66 35.32 30.62
N MET A 41 16.31 34.31 30.01
CA MET A 41 15.67 33.05 29.64
C MET A 41 15.44 32.13 30.84
N THR A 42 16.30 32.19 31.86
CA THR A 42 16.23 31.34 33.06
C THR A 42 14.86 31.32 33.75
N PRO A 43 14.18 32.46 34.04
CA PRO A 43 12.86 32.43 34.66
C PRO A 43 11.80 31.77 33.78
N ILE A 44 11.82 32.01 32.46
CA ILE A 44 10.90 31.38 31.50
C ILE A 44 11.13 29.87 31.48
N LEU A 45 12.39 29.44 31.40
CA LEU A 45 12.74 28.03 31.38
C LEU A 45 12.32 27.32 32.68
N ARG A 46 12.46 27.99 33.83
CA ARG A 46 12.02 27.47 35.13
C ARG A 46 10.51 27.29 35.20
N ASP A 47 9.73 28.26 34.70
CA ASP A 47 8.27 28.19 34.69
C ASP A 47 7.73 27.11 33.74
N VAL A 48 8.33 27.01 32.55
CA VAL A 48 8.05 25.95 31.57
C VAL A 48 8.41 24.58 32.15
N MET A 49 9.57 24.43 32.78
CA MET A 49 9.95 23.17 33.44
C MET A 49 9.05 22.82 34.61
N GLY A 50 8.61 23.80 35.40
CA GLY A 50 7.63 23.59 36.47
C GLY A 50 6.32 23.02 35.91
N THR A 51 5.76 23.69 34.91
CA THR A 51 4.52 23.24 34.24
C THR A 51 4.68 21.88 33.57
N ALA A 52 5.79 21.66 32.87
CA ALA A 52 6.09 20.39 32.23
C ALA A 52 6.21 19.26 33.27
N THR A 53 6.88 19.51 34.40
CA THR A 53 7.03 18.54 35.49
C THR A 53 5.69 18.17 36.11
N THR A 54 4.82 19.15 36.37
CA THR A 54 3.46 18.88 36.90
C THR A 54 2.63 18.07 35.91
N ARG A 55 2.68 18.39 34.62
CA ARG A 55 2.00 17.62 33.58
C ARG A 55 2.57 16.20 33.44
N LEU A 56 3.89 16.06 33.55
CA LEU A 56 4.56 14.76 33.56
C LEU A 56 4.11 13.91 34.74
N ASP A 57 4.07 14.50 35.94
CA ASP A 57 3.65 13.83 37.17
C ASP A 57 2.17 13.40 37.11
N GLU A 58 1.29 14.22 36.54
CA GLU A 58 -0.11 13.83 36.27
C GLU A 58 -0.22 12.66 35.29
N LEU A 59 0.61 12.64 34.23
CA LEU A 59 0.64 11.55 33.27
C LEU A 59 1.18 10.26 33.88
N ASP A 60 2.17 10.36 34.76
CA ASP A 60 2.71 9.20 35.49
C ASP A 60 1.69 8.63 36.48
N LYS A 61 1.01 9.48 37.25
CA LYS A 61 -0.09 9.08 38.15
C LYS A 61 -1.25 8.39 37.42
N LYS A 62 -1.55 8.82 36.19
CA LYS A 62 -2.55 8.18 35.34
C LYS A 62 -2.05 6.89 34.68
N GLY A 63 -0.79 6.50 34.91
CA GLY A 63 -0.20 5.26 34.43
C GLY A 63 0.26 5.30 32.97
N TYR A 64 0.34 6.47 32.34
CA TYR A 64 0.74 6.58 30.93
C TYR A 64 2.17 6.10 30.69
N PHE A 65 3.11 6.33 31.62
CA PHE A 65 4.48 5.83 31.47
C PHE A 65 4.60 4.32 31.69
N ALA A 66 3.78 3.74 32.55
CA ALA A 66 3.72 2.29 32.71
C ALA A 66 3.14 1.62 31.46
N PHE A 67 2.00 2.13 30.98
CA PHE A 67 1.38 1.67 29.73
C PHE A 67 2.32 1.87 28.52
N GLY A 68 2.96 3.03 28.42
CA GLY A 68 3.90 3.34 27.35
C GLY A 68 5.11 2.40 27.33
N ARG A 69 5.69 2.08 28.50
CA ARG A 69 6.79 1.10 28.60
C ARG A 69 6.36 -0.30 28.15
N GLU A 70 5.17 -0.75 28.56
CA GLU A 70 4.63 -2.05 28.10
C GLU A 70 4.32 -2.04 26.60
N ALA A 71 3.70 -0.97 26.10
CA ALA A 71 3.41 -0.80 24.68
C ALA A 71 4.70 -0.78 23.83
N LEU A 72 5.76 -0.15 24.34
CA LEU A 72 7.09 -0.19 23.71
C LEU A 72 7.69 -1.59 23.74
N GLY A 73 7.53 -2.35 24.83
CA GLY A 73 7.96 -3.74 24.90
C GLY A 73 7.19 -4.65 23.93
N VAL A 74 5.89 -4.41 23.75
CA VAL A 74 5.09 -5.08 22.72
C VAL A 74 5.57 -4.67 21.32
N ALA A 75 5.80 -3.37 21.08
CA ALA A 75 6.31 -2.87 19.82
C ALA A 75 7.69 -3.47 19.48
N ASP A 76 8.59 -3.57 20.46
CA ASP A 76 9.91 -4.17 20.29
C ASP A 76 9.82 -5.66 19.95
N ARG A 77 8.96 -6.43 20.65
CA ARG A 77 8.67 -7.84 20.29
C ARG A 77 8.04 -7.97 18.91
N VAL A 78 7.21 -7.01 18.50
CA VAL A 78 6.60 -7.00 17.17
C VAL A 78 7.65 -6.68 16.10
N ILE A 79 8.50 -5.68 16.32
CA ILE A 79 9.56 -5.27 15.38
C ILE A 79 10.66 -6.32 15.26
N THR A 80 10.99 -7.02 16.35
CA THR A 80 12.01 -8.07 16.37
C THR A 80 11.48 -9.44 15.93
N GLY A 81 10.20 -9.73 16.22
CA GLY A 81 9.57 -11.01 15.94
C GLY A 81 8.84 -11.10 14.61
N PHE A 82 8.42 -9.97 14.03
CA PHE A 82 7.66 -9.92 12.79
C PHE A 82 8.38 -9.08 11.74
N ALA A 83 8.47 -9.60 10.53
CA ALA A 83 8.98 -8.83 9.41
C ALA A 83 8.00 -7.69 9.07
N PRO A 84 8.46 -6.61 8.41
CA PRO A 84 7.58 -5.54 7.93
C PRO A 84 6.41 -6.05 7.07
N GLU A 85 6.60 -7.18 6.39
CA GLU A 85 5.60 -7.89 5.61
C GLU A 85 4.48 -8.50 6.48
N ASP A 86 4.80 -9.05 7.64
CA ASP A 86 3.84 -9.71 8.53
C ASP A 86 2.93 -8.68 9.22
N VAL A 87 3.48 -7.52 9.57
CA VAL A 87 2.71 -6.39 10.13
C VAL A 87 1.70 -5.86 9.10
N ARG A 88 2.05 -5.86 7.81
CA ARG A 88 1.12 -5.47 6.73
C ARG A 88 0.00 -6.49 6.57
N GLN A 89 0.31 -7.79 6.60
CA GLN A 89 -0.72 -8.84 6.57
C GLN A 89 -1.66 -8.77 7.78
N LEU A 90 -1.13 -8.46 8.96
CA LEU A 90 -1.94 -8.26 10.16
C LEU A 90 -2.90 -7.07 9.97
N GLY A 91 -2.43 -5.97 9.38
CA GLY A 91 -3.27 -4.83 9.01
C GLY A 91 -4.44 -5.24 8.12
N ASP A 92 -4.18 -6.00 7.05
CA ASP A 92 -5.22 -6.47 6.13
C ASP A 92 -6.22 -7.42 6.82
N ALA A 93 -5.73 -8.32 7.68
CA ALA A 93 -6.58 -9.22 8.45
C ALA A 93 -7.49 -8.47 9.44
N VAL A 94 -6.94 -7.48 10.14
CA VAL A 94 -7.70 -6.63 11.08
C VAL A 94 -8.77 -5.83 10.34
N VAL A 95 -8.44 -5.29 9.16
CA VAL A 95 -9.43 -4.59 8.31
C VAL A 95 -10.56 -5.54 7.90
N GLY A 96 -10.24 -6.79 7.53
CA GLY A 96 -11.27 -7.80 7.22
C GLY A 96 -12.19 -8.09 8.41
N ILE A 97 -11.64 -8.19 9.63
CA ILE A 97 -12.43 -8.39 10.85
C ILE A 97 -13.34 -7.17 11.10
N LEU A 98 -12.80 -5.96 11.02
CA LEU A 98 -13.57 -4.73 11.22
C LEU A 98 -14.67 -4.56 10.17
N GLN A 99 -14.41 -4.92 8.92
CA GLN A 99 -15.42 -4.93 7.86
C GLN A 99 -16.52 -5.97 8.12
N THR A 100 -16.18 -7.13 8.68
CA THR A 100 -17.15 -8.16 9.06
C THR A 100 -18.04 -7.68 10.20
N VAL A 101 -17.45 -7.08 11.25
CA VAL A 101 -18.21 -6.48 12.35
C VAL A 101 -19.13 -5.37 11.83
N ARG A 102 -18.64 -4.54 10.90
CA ARG A 102 -19.45 -3.52 10.24
C ARG A 102 -20.58 -4.12 9.39
N ALA A 103 -20.35 -5.25 8.73
CA ALA A 103 -21.36 -5.94 7.93
C ALA A 103 -22.46 -6.55 8.79
N LEU A 104 -22.10 -7.14 9.93
CA LEU A 104 -23.06 -7.70 10.90
C LEU A 104 -23.90 -6.64 11.60
N THR A 105 -23.35 -5.43 11.77
CA THR A 105 -24.03 -4.28 12.36
C THR A 105 -24.80 -3.43 11.36
N GLN A 106 -24.95 -3.89 10.11
CA GLN A 106 -25.81 -3.20 9.13
C GLN A 106 -27.29 -3.34 9.51
N PRO A 107 -28.10 -2.28 9.34
CA PRO A 107 -29.51 -2.27 9.75
C PRO A 107 -30.32 -3.41 9.11
N ASN A 108 -30.08 -3.71 7.82
CA ASN A 108 -30.79 -4.78 7.12
C ASN A 108 -30.48 -6.18 7.71
N VAL A 109 -29.24 -6.41 8.17
CA VAL A 109 -28.85 -7.72 8.76
C VAL A 109 -29.45 -7.85 10.16
N LEU A 110 -29.45 -6.77 10.94
CA LEU A 110 -30.09 -6.71 12.24
C LEU A 110 -31.61 -6.93 12.14
N GLU A 111 -32.26 -6.38 11.11
CA GLU A 111 -33.69 -6.59 10.86
C GLU A 111 -34.00 -8.06 10.58
N ILE A 112 -33.28 -8.69 9.65
CA ILE A 112 -33.44 -10.13 9.35
C ILE A 112 -33.15 -10.98 10.59
N ALA A 113 -32.11 -10.66 11.36
CA ALA A 113 -31.79 -11.36 12.59
C ALA A 113 -32.91 -11.22 13.64
N SER A 114 -33.50 -10.03 13.78
CA SER A 114 -34.61 -9.78 14.71
C SER A 114 -35.88 -10.53 14.30
N GLN A 115 -36.23 -10.50 13.01
CA GLN A 115 -37.38 -11.22 12.46
C GLN A 115 -37.20 -12.73 12.56
N ALA A 116 -36.00 -13.23 12.27
CA ALA A 116 -35.67 -14.65 12.43
C ALA A 116 -35.71 -15.09 13.90
N SER A 117 -35.28 -14.23 14.84
CA SER A 117 -35.39 -14.48 16.28
C SER A 117 -36.85 -14.61 16.70
N GLU A 118 -37.72 -13.73 16.23
CA GLU A 118 -39.17 -13.78 16.52
C GLU A 118 -39.82 -15.07 15.97
N VAL A 119 -39.41 -15.53 14.78
CA VAL A 119 -39.84 -16.81 14.21
C VAL A 119 -39.31 -17.99 15.02
N LEU A 120 -38.06 -17.93 15.52
CA LEU A 120 -37.48 -18.96 16.37
C LEU A 120 -38.23 -19.07 17.70
N GLU A 121 -38.60 -17.95 18.32
CA GLU A 121 -39.43 -17.91 19.53
C GLU A 121 -40.84 -18.48 19.27
N ARG A 122 -41.38 -18.28 18.07
CA ARG A 122 -42.66 -18.89 17.64
C ARG A 122 -42.54 -20.38 17.28
N SER A 123 -41.34 -20.86 16.95
CA SER A 123 -41.12 -22.23 16.48
C SER A 123 -41.33 -23.29 17.58
N GLU A 124 -41.22 -22.90 18.86
CA GLU A 124 -41.58 -23.77 19.99
C GLU A 124 -43.07 -24.15 20.01
N GLN A 125 -43.92 -23.44 19.26
CA GLN A 125 -45.37 -23.68 19.12
C GLN A 125 -45.75 -24.24 17.75
N ALA A 126 -44.79 -24.47 16.85
CA ALA A 126 -45.05 -24.93 15.49
C ALA A 126 -45.20 -26.47 15.45
N GLU A 127 -46.36 -26.95 15.02
CA GLU A 127 -46.58 -28.39 14.84
C GLU A 127 -45.70 -28.94 13.70
N PRO A 128 -45.10 -30.14 13.88
CA PRO A 128 -44.25 -30.72 12.86
C PRO A 128 -45.04 -31.01 11.57
N LEU A 129 -44.52 -30.51 10.45
CA LEU A 129 -45.08 -30.77 9.13
C LEU A 129 -45.04 -32.27 8.81
N GLY A 130 -46.21 -32.91 8.70
CA GLY A 130 -46.32 -34.28 8.21
C GLY A 130 -45.86 -34.45 6.75
N LEU A 131 -45.68 -35.70 6.29
CA LEU A 131 -45.20 -36.03 4.93
C LEU A 131 -45.95 -35.29 3.81
N ILE A 132 -47.27 -35.13 3.92
CA ILE A 132 -48.11 -34.40 2.94
C ILE A 132 -47.95 -32.88 3.10
N GLY A 133 -47.79 -32.41 4.35
CA GLY A 133 -47.53 -31.01 4.66
C GLY A 133 -46.23 -30.51 4.04
N MET A 134 -45.17 -31.33 4.04
CA MET A 134 -43.91 -31.01 3.39
C MET A 134 -44.04 -30.83 1.87
N VAL A 135 -44.82 -31.68 1.20
CA VAL A 135 -45.07 -31.59 -0.26
C VAL A 135 -45.90 -30.35 -0.60
N ARG A 136 -46.84 -29.97 0.26
CA ARG A 136 -47.65 -28.76 0.06
C ARG A 136 -46.84 -27.49 0.36
N ALA A 137 -45.97 -27.51 1.37
CA ALA A 137 -45.08 -26.40 1.70
C ALA A 137 -44.09 -26.09 0.57
N THR A 138 -43.67 -27.09 -0.22
CA THR A 138 -42.81 -26.85 -1.40
C THR A 138 -43.51 -26.08 -2.52
N ARG A 139 -44.84 -25.95 -2.48
CA ARG A 139 -45.63 -25.14 -3.41
C ARG A 139 -45.90 -23.72 -2.91
N ASP A 140 -45.50 -23.39 -1.69
CA ASP A 140 -45.60 -22.04 -1.15
C ASP A 140 -44.55 -21.12 -1.77
N ASP A 141 -44.95 -19.93 -2.20
CA ASP A 141 -44.09 -18.99 -2.91
C ASP A 141 -42.91 -18.50 -2.04
N ASP A 142 -43.11 -18.36 -0.73
CA ASP A 142 -42.06 -17.87 0.16
C ASP A 142 -41.05 -18.98 0.51
N VAL A 143 -41.52 -20.22 0.61
CA VAL A 143 -40.63 -21.40 0.74
C VAL A 143 -39.79 -21.59 -0.52
N GLN A 144 -40.36 -21.41 -1.71
CA GLN A 144 -39.62 -21.50 -2.97
C GLN A 144 -38.57 -20.41 -3.11
N LYS A 145 -38.90 -19.16 -2.73
CA LYS A 145 -37.92 -18.06 -2.70
C LYS A 145 -36.79 -18.35 -1.70
N GLY A 146 -37.12 -18.83 -0.50
CA GLY A 146 -36.12 -19.20 0.51
C GLY A 146 -35.17 -20.30 0.02
N MET A 147 -35.71 -21.35 -0.60
CA MET A 147 -34.92 -22.42 -1.18
C MET A 147 -34.04 -21.95 -2.34
N ALA A 148 -34.52 -21.01 -3.17
CA ALA A 148 -33.73 -20.40 -4.24
C ALA A 148 -32.53 -19.60 -3.69
N VAL A 149 -32.73 -18.78 -2.65
CA VAL A 149 -31.66 -18.03 -1.98
C VAL A 149 -30.63 -18.99 -1.38
N MET A 150 -31.08 -20.03 -0.69
CA MET A 150 -30.21 -21.04 -0.09
C MET A 150 -29.37 -21.78 -1.15
N MET A 151 -29.98 -22.11 -2.30
CA MET A 151 -29.29 -22.70 -3.44
C MET A 151 -28.22 -21.77 -4.02
N ASP A 152 -28.50 -20.46 -4.09
CA ASP A 152 -27.53 -19.49 -4.57
C ASP A 152 -26.37 -19.27 -3.59
N VAL A 153 -26.63 -19.28 -2.28
CA VAL A 153 -25.57 -19.29 -1.26
C VAL A 153 -24.69 -20.52 -1.42
N MET A 154 -25.29 -21.72 -1.54
CA MET A 154 -24.53 -22.96 -1.77
C MET A 154 -23.72 -22.92 -3.08
N ARG A 155 -24.27 -22.35 -4.16
CA ARG A 155 -23.51 -22.16 -5.42
C ARG A 155 -22.34 -21.20 -5.26
N HIS A 156 -22.47 -20.15 -4.46
CA HIS A 156 -21.36 -19.23 -4.18
C HIS A 156 -20.27 -19.90 -3.36
N VAL A 157 -20.65 -20.63 -2.29
CA VAL A 157 -19.71 -21.40 -1.47
C VAL A 157 -18.99 -22.45 -2.31
N GLY A 158 -19.72 -23.19 -3.16
CA GLY A 158 -19.13 -24.18 -4.07
C GLY A 158 -18.16 -23.58 -5.10
N ARG A 159 -18.44 -22.38 -5.62
CA ARG A 159 -17.52 -21.67 -6.53
C ARG A 159 -16.27 -21.17 -5.80
N ALA A 160 -16.41 -20.62 -4.60
CA ALA A 160 -15.29 -20.20 -3.77
C ALA A 160 -14.38 -21.39 -3.41
N ALA A 161 -14.95 -22.52 -3.00
CA ALA A 161 -14.21 -23.73 -2.70
C ALA A 161 -13.45 -24.29 -3.93
N ARG A 162 -14.02 -24.17 -5.14
CA ARG A 162 -13.32 -24.55 -6.38
C ARG A 162 -12.16 -23.62 -6.71
N ALA A 163 -12.33 -22.31 -6.56
CA ALA A 163 -11.27 -21.34 -6.81
C ALA A 163 -10.02 -21.63 -5.97
N VAL A 164 -10.20 -21.92 -4.68
CA VAL A 164 -9.11 -22.28 -3.76
C VAL A 164 -8.44 -23.61 -4.17
N ARG A 165 -9.22 -24.60 -4.60
CA ARG A 165 -8.69 -25.89 -5.07
C ARG A 165 -7.94 -25.78 -6.39
N ASP A 166 -8.41 -24.94 -7.30
CA ASP A 166 -7.80 -24.75 -8.62
C ASP A 166 -6.50 -23.95 -8.54
N GLU A 167 -6.35 -23.02 -7.58
CA GLU A 167 -5.06 -22.40 -7.25
C GLU A 167 -4.00 -23.39 -6.75
N HIS A 168 -4.43 -24.42 -6.03
CA HIS A 168 -3.55 -25.46 -5.49
C HIS A 168 -3.34 -26.66 -6.44
N ARG A 169 -3.90 -26.62 -7.66
CA ARG A 169 -3.70 -27.68 -8.65
C ARG A 169 -2.31 -27.54 -9.28
N PRO A 170 -1.45 -28.57 -9.23
CA PRO A 170 -0.13 -28.50 -9.88
C PRO A 170 -0.30 -28.29 -11.38
N SER A 171 0.55 -27.45 -11.97
CA SER A 171 0.51 -27.16 -13.41
C SER A 171 0.74 -28.43 -14.21
N ALA A 172 0.14 -28.53 -15.41
CA ALA A 172 0.40 -29.65 -16.32
C ALA A 172 1.90 -29.81 -16.66
N ALA A 173 2.69 -28.74 -16.53
CA ALA A 173 4.14 -28.78 -16.63
C ALA A 173 4.80 -29.47 -15.43
N ASP A 174 4.30 -29.26 -14.22
CA ASP A 174 4.78 -29.91 -12.98
C ASP A 174 4.42 -31.38 -12.96
N GLU A 175 3.23 -31.75 -13.45
CA GLU A 175 2.80 -33.13 -13.58
C GLU A 175 3.65 -33.89 -14.63
N LYS A 176 3.95 -33.24 -15.77
CA LYS A 176 4.88 -33.78 -16.77
C LYS A 176 6.30 -33.91 -16.23
N LYS A 177 6.76 -32.94 -15.43
CA LYS A 177 8.09 -32.95 -14.81
C LYS A 177 8.20 -34.05 -13.73
N ALA A 178 7.14 -34.29 -12.96
CA ALA A 178 7.05 -35.38 -12.00
C ALA A 178 7.04 -36.75 -12.70
N LYS A 179 6.28 -36.89 -13.80
CA LYS A 179 6.27 -38.10 -14.64
C LYS A 179 7.63 -38.33 -15.32
N LEU A 180 8.26 -37.29 -15.85
CA LEU A 180 9.62 -37.39 -16.42
C LEU A 180 10.67 -37.74 -15.36
N ALA A 181 10.56 -37.19 -14.15
CA ALA A 181 11.47 -37.48 -13.05
C ALA A 181 11.35 -38.94 -12.56
N GLY A 182 10.14 -39.50 -12.58
CA GLY A 182 9.90 -40.92 -12.31
C GLY A 182 10.49 -41.85 -13.38
N VAL A 183 10.50 -41.42 -14.65
CA VAL A 183 11.03 -42.21 -15.78
C VAL A 183 12.55 -42.08 -15.92
N LEU A 184 13.14 -40.93 -15.58
CA LEU A 184 14.56 -40.65 -15.85
C LEU A 184 15.54 -41.16 -14.79
N GLY A 185 15.07 -41.67 -13.65
CA GLY A 185 15.94 -42.16 -12.56
C GLY A 185 16.91 -41.10 -12.00
N PRO A 186 17.65 -41.41 -10.94
CA PRO A 186 18.56 -40.44 -10.32
C PRO A 186 19.75 -40.16 -11.26
N ARG A 187 19.78 -38.96 -11.87
CA ARG A 187 20.92 -38.47 -12.65
C ARG A 187 22.14 -38.33 -11.75
N LYS A 188 23.15 -39.20 -11.91
CA LYS A 188 24.50 -38.98 -11.38
C LYS A 188 25.10 -37.75 -12.08
N LYS A 189 25.25 -36.65 -11.34
CA LYS A 189 25.99 -35.47 -11.82
C LYS A 189 27.48 -35.85 -11.94
N LYS A 190 27.96 -36.06 -13.16
CA LYS A 190 29.40 -36.13 -13.44
C LYS A 190 29.93 -34.70 -13.37
N ALA A 191 30.74 -34.41 -12.37
CA ALA A 191 31.38 -33.10 -12.19
C ALA A 191 32.38 -32.88 -13.33
N LEU A 192 32.07 -31.96 -14.25
CA LEU A 192 33.10 -31.30 -15.06
C LEU A 192 33.63 -30.14 -14.21
N GLY A 193 34.90 -30.24 -13.81
CA GLY A 193 35.58 -29.32 -12.91
C GLY A 193 35.84 -27.95 -13.53
N VAL A 194 34.85 -27.07 -13.41
CA VAL A 194 35.07 -25.62 -13.32
C VAL A 194 34.22 -25.15 -12.14
N GLU A 195 34.89 -24.94 -11.02
CA GLU A 195 34.26 -24.45 -9.80
C GLU A 195 33.91 -22.97 -9.99
N ARG A 196 32.71 -22.71 -10.51
CA ARG A 196 32.09 -21.39 -10.37
C ARG A 196 31.80 -21.20 -8.89
N GLN A 197 32.55 -20.33 -8.21
CA GLN A 197 32.16 -19.84 -6.89
C GLN A 197 30.75 -19.28 -6.99
N LEU A 198 29.81 -19.98 -6.35
CA LEU A 198 28.45 -19.48 -6.16
C LEU A 198 28.54 -18.25 -5.23
N PRO A 199 27.79 -17.17 -5.50
CA PRO A 199 27.58 -16.15 -4.47
C PRO A 199 26.97 -16.82 -3.22
N PRO A 200 27.22 -16.28 -2.02
CA PRO A 200 26.84 -16.92 -0.78
C PRO A 200 25.37 -17.31 -0.81
N THR A 201 25.10 -18.56 -0.46
CA THR A 201 23.78 -19.16 -0.30
C THR A 201 22.92 -18.25 0.56
N VAL A 202 22.03 -17.48 -0.05
CA VAL A 202 20.90 -16.89 0.65
C VAL A 202 20.11 -18.08 1.21
N ALA A 203 19.86 -18.07 2.52
CA ALA A 203 19.06 -19.08 3.20
C ALA A 203 17.81 -19.44 2.37
N PRO A 204 17.36 -20.70 2.38
CA PRO A 204 16.15 -21.07 1.67
C PRO A 204 15.04 -20.12 2.12
N ARG A 205 14.52 -19.34 1.17
CA ARG A 205 13.40 -18.43 1.42
C ARG A 205 12.30 -19.28 2.04
N ALA A 206 11.95 -18.97 3.29
CA ALA A 206 10.81 -19.60 3.95
C ALA A 206 9.63 -19.58 2.97
N ALA A 207 8.97 -20.73 2.83
CA ALA A 207 7.81 -20.87 1.99
C ALA A 207 6.85 -19.72 2.30
N ALA A 208 6.50 -18.93 1.27
CA ALA A 208 5.50 -17.89 1.41
C ALA A 208 4.23 -18.54 1.96
N PRO A 209 3.55 -17.94 2.96
CA PRO A 209 2.22 -18.41 3.33
C PRO A 209 1.34 -18.32 2.08
N ALA A 210 0.87 -19.48 1.61
CA ALA A 210 -0.09 -19.63 0.53
C ALA A 210 -1.48 -19.20 1.06
N ASN A 211 -1.62 -17.90 1.29
CA ASN A 211 -2.89 -17.24 1.53
C ASN A 211 -2.90 -15.91 0.77
N LEU A 212 -2.61 -15.99 -0.53
CA LEU A 212 -3.25 -15.07 -1.46
C LEU A 212 -4.65 -15.65 -1.65
N GLY A 213 -5.65 -14.95 -1.12
CA GLY A 213 -7.02 -15.17 -1.56
C GLY A 213 -7.10 -15.06 -3.09
N PRO A 214 -8.20 -15.52 -3.70
CA PRO A 214 -8.32 -15.66 -5.15
C PRO A 214 -7.82 -14.38 -5.84
N PRO A 215 -7.10 -14.47 -6.99
CA PRO A 215 -6.71 -13.27 -7.72
C PRO A 215 -7.99 -12.48 -7.90
N ALA A 216 -8.03 -11.28 -7.31
CA ALA A 216 -9.22 -10.45 -7.30
C ALA A 216 -9.81 -10.54 -8.70
N ALA A 217 -10.92 -11.28 -8.80
CA ALA A 217 -11.73 -11.26 -9.99
C ALA A 217 -11.91 -9.77 -10.23
N CYS A 218 -11.55 -9.33 -11.43
CA CYS A 218 -11.73 -7.96 -11.85
C CYS A 218 -13.23 -7.66 -11.73
N ALA A 219 -13.65 -7.33 -10.51
CA ALA A 219 -14.92 -6.77 -10.21
C ALA A 219 -14.84 -5.44 -10.93
N VAL A 220 -15.48 -5.39 -12.09
CA VAL A 220 -15.79 -4.14 -12.76
C VAL A 220 -16.53 -3.33 -11.70
N PRO A 221 -15.96 -2.25 -11.15
CA PRO A 221 -16.77 -1.38 -10.32
C PRO A 221 -17.82 -0.82 -11.28
N SER A 222 -19.08 -1.19 -11.05
CA SER A 222 -20.22 -0.51 -11.65
C SER A 222 -20.01 0.97 -11.42
N SER A 223 -19.73 1.68 -12.50
CA SER A 223 -19.38 3.08 -12.50
C SER A 223 -20.58 3.86 -11.96
N LYS A 224 -20.51 4.31 -10.70
CA LYS A 224 -21.21 5.53 -10.33
C LYS A 224 -20.82 6.61 -11.36
N PRO A 225 -21.78 7.43 -11.85
CA PRO A 225 -21.45 8.57 -12.71
C PRO A 225 -20.35 9.40 -12.04
N ARG A 226 -19.20 9.52 -12.71
CA ARG A 226 -18.02 10.21 -12.17
C ARG A 226 -18.30 11.70 -12.08
N GLU A 227 -18.12 12.27 -10.89
CA GLU A 227 -18.15 13.72 -10.71
C GLU A 227 -17.04 14.38 -11.54
N VAL A 228 -17.45 15.37 -12.34
CA VAL A 228 -16.58 16.17 -13.21
C VAL A 228 -15.84 17.17 -12.35
N ALA A 229 -14.50 17.08 -12.30
CA ALA A 229 -13.67 17.96 -11.47
C ALA A 229 -12.99 19.07 -12.28
N ALA A 230 -12.68 18.84 -13.56
CA ALA A 230 -12.09 19.84 -14.45
C ALA A 230 -12.49 19.61 -15.90
N VAL A 231 -12.77 20.68 -16.64
CA VAL A 231 -13.00 20.64 -18.09
C VAL A 231 -11.87 21.39 -18.77
N ILE A 232 -11.10 20.69 -19.61
CA ILE A 232 -10.06 21.31 -20.44
C ILE A 232 -10.46 21.02 -21.89
N ASP A 233 -10.63 22.08 -22.70
CA ASP A 233 -11.01 22.00 -24.12
C ASP A 233 -12.28 21.16 -24.40
N GLY A 234 -13.30 21.27 -23.54
CA GLY A 234 -14.56 20.53 -23.69
C GLY A 234 -14.51 19.07 -23.25
N VAL A 235 -13.38 18.60 -22.70
CA VAL A 235 -13.20 17.24 -22.20
C VAL A 235 -13.25 17.21 -20.68
N ALA A 236 -14.13 16.38 -20.13
CA ALA A 236 -14.31 16.21 -18.70
C ALA A 236 -13.25 15.27 -18.11
N PHE A 237 -12.53 15.76 -17.10
CA PHE A 237 -11.59 15.02 -16.27
C PHE A 237 -12.18 14.83 -14.86
N GLY A 238 -12.04 13.62 -14.32
CA GLY A 238 -12.42 13.33 -12.94
C GLY A 238 -11.35 13.82 -11.95
N ALA A 239 -11.69 13.83 -10.65
CA ALA A 239 -10.80 14.29 -9.56
C ALA A 239 -9.41 13.60 -9.54
N ASP A 240 -9.30 12.39 -10.09
CA ASP A 240 -8.05 11.63 -10.17
C ASP A 240 -7.14 12.02 -11.36
N GLY A 241 -7.57 12.97 -12.18
CA GLY A 241 -6.91 13.41 -13.42
C GLY A 241 -7.01 12.41 -14.57
N HIS A 242 -8.01 11.52 -14.56
CA HIS A 242 -8.30 10.60 -15.68
C HIS A 242 -9.52 11.12 -16.45
N LEU A 243 -9.61 10.78 -17.74
CA LEU A 243 -10.79 11.10 -18.54
C LEU A 243 -12.04 10.43 -17.94
N VAL A 244 -13.15 11.17 -17.91
CA VAL A 244 -14.46 10.65 -17.53
C VAL A 244 -14.97 9.70 -18.61
N ASP A 245 -14.83 10.09 -19.87
CA ASP A 245 -15.21 9.30 -21.05
C ASP A 245 -13.97 8.84 -21.85
N PRO A 246 -13.63 7.53 -21.81
CA PRO A 246 -12.51 6.98 -22.59
C PRO A 246 -12.66 7.14 -24.12
N LYS A 247 -13.89 7.35 -24.60
CA LYS A 247 -14.24 7.53 -26.01
C LYS A 247 -13.80 8.90 -26.56
N VAL A 248 -13.65 9.90 -25.71
CA VAL A 248 -13.29 11.28 -26.09
C VAL A 248 -11.78 11.46 -26.25
N TRP A 249 -10.99 10.44 -25.91
CA TRP A 249 -9.54 10.50 -26.00
C TRP A 249 -9.05 10.67 -27.44
N THR A 250 -8.09 11.58 -27.62
CA THR A 250 -7.34 11.85 -28.85
C THR A 250 -5.85 11.93 -28.52
N GLU A 251 -4.98 11.81 -29.54
CA GLU A 251 -3.53 11.92 -29.35
C GLU A 251 -3.13 13.31 -28.81
N GLU A 252 -3.84 14.38 -29.19
CA GLU A 252 -3.61 15.73 -28.70
C GLU A 252 -3.87 15.87 -27.19
N ILE A 253 -4.91 15.20 -26.68
CA ILE A 253 -5.21 15.15 -25.24
C ILE A 253 -4.11 14.38 -24.51
N ALA A 254 -3.61 13.28 -25.09
CA ALA A 254 -2.53 12.49 -24.51
C ALA A 254 -1.25 13.33 -24.33
N VAL A 255 -0.89 14.18 -25.31
CA VAL A 255 0.26 15.10 -25.22
C VAL A 255 0.07 16.11 -24.08
N LYS A 256 -1.11 16.73 -23.99
CA LYS A 256 -1.42 17.69 -22.90
C LYS A 256 -1.35 17.03 -21.52
N VAL A 257 -1.90 15.82 -21.39
CA VAL A 257 -1.86 15.05 -20.15
C VAL A 257 -0.42 14.63 -19.78
N ALA A 258 0.39 14.24 -20.77
CA ALA A 258 1.79 13.88 -20.56
C ALA A 258 2.64 15.08 -20.11
N ALA A 259 2.41 16.26 -20.69
CA ALA A 259 3.07 17.51 -20.27
C ALA A 259 2.80 17.83 -18.78
N VAL A 260 1.56 17.64 -18.31
CA VAL A 260 1.20 17.81 -16.89
C VAL A 260 1.90 16.78 -15.99
N GLN A 261 2.20 15.58 -16.50
CA GLN A 261 2.97 14.56 -15.78
C GLN A 261 4.49 14.79 -15.84
N GLY A 262 4.96 15.81 -16.58
CA GLY A 262 6.38 16.06 -16.80
C GLY A 262 7.05 15.00 -17.66
N VAL A 263 6.30 14.39 -18.60
CA VAL A 263 6.79 13.34 -19.51
C VAL A 263 6.60 13.80 -20.96
N GLU A 264 7.67 13.83 -21.73
CA GLU A 264 7.60 14.03 -23.18
C GLU A 264 7.37 12.70 -23.90
N LEU A 265 6.43 12.67 -24.84
CA LEU A 265 6.03 11.45 -25.54
C LEU A 265 6.94 11.18 -26.75
N ASP A 266 8.04 10.49 -26.50
CA ASP A 266 8.89 9.87 -27.54
C ASP A 266 8.21 8.65 -28.17
N GLU A 267 8.70 8.19 -29.32
CA GLU A 267 8.16 7.02 -30.05
C GLU A 267 8.05 5.76 -29.15
N SER A 268 9.05 5.52 -28.30
CA SER A 268 9.04 4.41 -27.33
C SER A 268 7.94 4.55 -26.28
N ARG A 269 7.62 5.78 -25.85
CA ARG A 269 6.52 6.03 -24.90
C ARG A 269 5.17 5.96 -25.60
N TRP A 270 5.09 6.40 -26.85
CA TRP A 270 3.90 6.24 -27.69
C TRP A 270 3.54 4.77 -27.92
N ALA A 271 4.52 3.90 -28.18
CA ALA A 271 4.30 2.47 -28.33
C ALA A 271 3.60 1.87 -27.10
N VAL A 272 4.04 2.26 -25.90
CA VAL A 272 3.45 1.82 -24.63
C VAL A 272 2.03 2.34 -24.44
N VAL A 273 1.78 3.62 -24.74
CA VAL A 273 0.45 4.25 -24.60
C VAL A 273 -0.55 3.66 -25.59
N ARG A 274 -0.15 3.49 -26.86
CA ARG A 274 -1.00 2.88 -27.91
C ARG A 274 -1.32 1.43 -27.59
N PHE A 275 -0.33 0.65 -27.13
CA PHE A 275 -0.57 -0.71 -26.67
C PHE A 275 -1.58 -0.74 -25.52
N ALA A 276 -1.38 0.11 -24.50
CA ALA A 276 -2.29 0.14 -23.35
C ALA A 276 -3.74 0.44 -23.76
N ARG A 277 -3.93 1.34 -24.71
CA ARG A 277 -5.23 1.68 -25.27
C ARG A 277 -5.84 0.52 -26.07
N ALA A 278 -5.06 -0.11 -26.95
CA ALA A 278 -5.52 -1.26 -27.72
C ALA A 278 -5.95 -2.42 -26.80
N ASP A 279 -5.18 -2.67 -25.74
CA ASP A 279 -5.49 -3.69 -24.74
C ASP A 279 -6.78 -3.39 -23.96
N PHE A 280 -7.01 -2.12 -23.62
CA PHE A 280 -8.25 -1.68 -22.97
C PHE A 280 -9.46 -1.81 -23.89
N VAL A 281 -9.35 -1.44 -25.17
CA VAL A 281 -10.43 -1.63 -26.14
C VAL A 281 -10.78 -3.11 -26.30
N ALA A 282 -9.78 -3.99 -26.25
CA ALA A 282 -9.99 -5.44 -26.37
C ALA A 282 -10.57 -6.09 -25.10
N THR A 283 -10.18 -5.63 -23.91
CA THR A 283 -10.50 -6.33 -22.65
C THR A 283 -11.43 -5.57 -21.72
N ASN A 284 -11.73 -4.30 -21.98
CA ASN A 284 -12.39 -3.35 -21.06
C ASN A 284 -11.73 -3.28 -19.66
N VAL A 285 -10.49 -3.77 -19.52
CA VAL A 285 -9.73 -3.77 -18.27
C VAL A 285 -8.44 -3.01 -18.51
N SER A 286 -8.06 -2.15 -17.56
CA SER A 286 -6.81 -1.42 -17.67
C SER A 286 -5.61 -2.39 -17.54
N PRO A 287 -4.64 -2.35 -18.45
CA PRO A 287 -3.48 -3.23 -18.41
C PRO A 287 -2.60 -2.98 -17.17
N ASN A 288 -2.07 -4.06 -16.59
CA ASN A 288 -1.02 -3.99 -15.57
C ASN A 288 0.38 -3.95 -16.22
N ILE A 289 1.43 -3.67 -15.44
CA ILE A 289 2.81 -3.59 -15.94
C ILE A 289 3.21 -4.89 -16.67
N ARG A 290 2.78 -6.05 -16.18
CA ARG A 290 3.08 -7.36 -16.79
C ARG A 290 2.45 -7.54 -18.17
N ARG A 291 1.22 -7.06 -18.38
CA ARG A 291 0.56 -7.08 -19.71
C ARG A 291 1.26 -6.12 -20.67
N ILE A 292 1.66 -4.95 -20.18
CA ILE A 292 2.40 -3.96 -20.98
C ILE A 292 3.75 -4.54 -21.43
N THR A 293 4.52 -5.16 -20.55
CA THR A 293 5.81 -5.78 -20.92
C THR A 293 5.63 -6.93 -21.91
N GLN A 294 4.58 -7.76 -21.74
CA GLN A 294 4.27 -8.83 -22.68
C GLN A 294 3.90 -8.32 -24.08
N GLY A 295 3.16 -7.22 -24.16
CA GLY A 295 2.69 -6.67 -25.44
C GLY A 295 3.66 -5.76 -26.18
N THR A 296 4.54 -5.07 -25.44
CA THR A 296 5.54 -4.14 -26.03
C THR A 296 6.92 -4.77 -26.16
N SER A 297 7.12 -5.99 -25.61
CA SER A 297 8.43 -6.66 -25.54
C SER A 297 9.53 -5.85 -24.82
N LEU A 298 9.14 -4.81 -24.07
CA LEU A 298 10.04 -4.04 -23.21
C LEU A 298 10.24 -4.74 -21.88
N ALA A 299 11.45 -4.67 -21.34
CA ALA A 299 11.69 -5.18 -20.00
C ALA A 299 11.02 -4.26 -18.97
N THR A 300 10.63 -4.82 -17.82
CA THR A 300 10.08 -4.04 -16.71
C THR A 300 10.99 -2.85 -16.36
N LYS A 301 12.31 -3.06 -16.38
CA LYS A 301 13.31 -2.01 -16.10
C LYS A 301 13.18 -0.82 -17.06
N ASP A 302 13.04 -1.09 -18.35
CA ASP A 302 12.93 -0.05 -19.38
C ASP A 302 11.67 0.79 -19.20
N ILE A 303 10.56 0.16 -18.80
CA ILE A 303 9.32 0.88 -18.49
C ILE A 303 9.50 1.83 -17.30
N TYR A 304 10.22 1.42 -16.25
CA TYR A 304 10.54 2.30 -15.13
C TYR A 304 11.50 3.43 -15.51
N THR A 305 12.39 3.21 -16.49
CA THR A 305 13.24 4.27 -17.05
C THR A 305 12.42 5.27 -17.89
N LEU A 306 11.45 4.79 -18.67
CA LEU A 306 10.58 5.63 -19.50
C LEU A 306 9.58 6.43 -18.66
N PHE A 307 9.05 5.84 -17.59
CA PHE A 307 8.05 6.43 -16.69
C PHE A 307 8.48 6.27 -15.21
N PRO A 308 9.28 7.20 -14.66
CA PRO A 308 9.87 7.06 -13.33
C PRO A 308 8.84 7.16 -12.20
N LYS A 309 7.75 7.91 -12.41
CA LYS A 309 6.70 8.12 -11.42
C LYS A 309 5.53 7.18 -11.73
N ALA A 310 5.39 6.10 -10.95
CA ALA A 310 4.26 5.16 -11.00
C ALA A 310 3.85 4.76 -12.45
N PRO A 311 4.66 3.94 -13.16
CA PRO A 311 4.53 3.71 -14.60
C PRO A 311 3.13 3.26 -15.04
N ALA A 312 2.50 2.33 -14.31
CA ALA A 312 1.16 1.85 -14.63
C ALA A 312 0.10 2.96 -14.58
N ARG A 313 0.17 3.82 -13.55
CA ARG A 313 -0.80 4.90 -13.35
C ARG A 313 -0.57 6.03 -14.36
N THR A 314 0.67 6.35 -14.64
CA THR A 314 1.04 7.39 -15.61
C THR A 314 0.64 6.98 -17.02
N VAL A 315 0.92 5.73 -17.42
CA VAL A 315 0.49 5.20 -18.72
C VAL A 315 -1.03 5.18 -18.85
N ALA A 316 -1.76 4.69 -17.82
CA ALA A 316 -3.23 4.65 -17.86
C ALA A 316 -3.84 6.06 -17.97
N ARG A 317 -3.26 7.04 -17.27
CA ARG A 317 -3.69 8.44 -17.33
C ARG A 317 -3.48 9.05 -18.71
N ILE A 318 -2.30 8.85 -19.31
CA ILE A 318 -1.99 9.35 -20.66
C ILE A 318 -2.85 8.65 -21.72
N ALA A 319 -3.10 7.35 -21.57
CA ALA A 319 -3.91 6.56 -22.49
C ALA A 319 -5.43 6.83 -22.38
N GLY A 320 -5.86 7.65 -21.41
CA GLY A 320 -7.27 7.97 -21.16
C GLY A 320 -8.09 6.78 -20.65
N ILE A 321 -7.43 5.83 -20.00
CA ILE A 321 -8.02 4.59 -19.49
C ILE A 321 -8.37 4.79 -18.00
N PRO A 322 -9.42 4.16 -17.47
CA PRO A 322 -9.67 4.15 -16.03
C PRO A 322 -8.46 3.64 -15.23
N LYS A 323 -8.34 4.11 -13.98
CA LYS A 323 -7.26 3.71 -13.07
C LYS A 323 -7.14 2.18 -13.05
N PRO A 324 -5.93 1.61 -13.21
CA PRO A 324 -5.75 0.17 -13.10
C PRO A 324 -6.19 -0.31 -11.73
N ALA A 325 -7.04 -1.35 -11.72
CA ALA A 325 -7.41 -2.08 -10.54
C ALA A 325 -6.19 -2.91 -10.09
N GLY A 326 -5.26 -2.25 -9.40
CA GLY A 326 -4.05 -2.88 -8.90
C GLY A 326 -3.47 -2.02 -7.78
N CYS A 327 -3.62 -2.50 -6.56
CA CYS A 327 -2.91 -1.99 -5.40
C CYS A 327 -1.40 -2.11 -5.67
N ILE A 328 -0.72 -0.97 -5.73
CA ILE A 328 0.73 -0.88 -5.55
C ILE A 328 0.94 -0.45 -4.10
#